data_AF-A0A9X1ADV1-F1
#
_entry.id   AF-A0A9X1ADV1-F1
#
_cell.length_a   1.000
_cell.length_b   1.000
_cell.length_c   1.000
_cell.angle_alpha   90.00
_cell.angle_beta   90.00
_cell.angle_gamma   90.00
#
_symmetry.space_group_name_H-M   'P 1'
#
loop_
_entity.id
_entity.type
_entity.pdbx_description
1 polymer ?
#
loop_
_entity_poly.entity_id
_entity_poly.type
_entity_poly.pdbx_seq_one_letter_code
_entity_poly.pdbx_strand_id
1 'polypeptide(L)'
;MNELSERFETHEPGDRQADEKLRCDACPVMCYIAEGRTGACDRYGNFGGRIVRADPVRVLDYAVEKSAAVVPFGGEAWDGELVNTGRRFVTAIGAGTTYPDYKPAPFIVSQEVEGVDLVTVVTEGIFSYCGVKVKIDTDRHLGPETAMVRAQGEAVGHVTTGEYGSQMLSLGGVHHLTGGSKSEGRVTCDTLLSLCNRKPVELSIDGGATIVVEAGKPPIIDGKAEHRMRVGCGSATIGMFATQWRGLVDEVVVVDDHITGVVSEHQAGKVLGWEATGIRILGRRSTPGRYFKVSEPGLGWGGTSISDPLAILGEWNANKGARPGLSLLMVSTTGEQFAYYELDDDLKPVEKPFPERLGKSVGLIEENCEPAMCTVLFVGGAGGSLRAGVTENPVNLTRSVQGLRTYVTVGGAPVYVWPGGGITLMVDVTRVPDNAFGYVPTPALVAPIEFTLRRDDYLALGGYESEIRSVDDVMARGGEYFNERATGSAGTDNPWPPLAQLRRMAPGGLP
;
A
#
# COMPACT_ATOMS: atom_id res chain seq x y z
N MET A 1 -0.39 -34.53 -30.14
CA MET A 1 -1.73 -34.44 -29.54
C MET A 1 -1.75 -35.40 -28.36
N ASN A 2 -1.98 -34.89 -27.16
CA ASN A 2 -1.87 -35.62 -25.89
C ASN A 2 -3.29 -35.97 -25.44
N GLU A 3 -3.58 -37.20 -24.99
CA GLU A 3 -4.93 -37.68 -24.64
C GLU A 3 -5.65 -36.82 -23.55
N LEU A 4 -4.94 -35.91 -22.89
CA LEU A 4 -5.50 -34.93 -21.95
C LEU A 4 -6.19 -33.73 -22.62
N SER A 5 -5.84 -33.37 -23.86
CA SER A 5 -6.46 -32.22 -24.57
C SER A 5 -7.87 -32.52 -25.08
N GLU A 6 -8.21 -33.79 -25.32
CA GLU A 6 -9.55 -34.19 -25.79
C GLU A 6 -10.63 -34.14 -24.69
N ARG A 7 -10.25 -34.07 -23.40
CA ARG A 7 -11.23 -33.95 -22.29
C ARG A 7 -11.65 -32.51 -21.99
N PHE A 8 -11.04 -31.53 -22.67
CA PHE A 8 -11.33 -30.10 -22.51
C PHE A 8 -11.69 -29.46 -23.86
N GLU A 9 -12.44 -30.17 -24.71
CA GLU A 9 -13.05 -29.58 -25.90
C GLU A 9 -13.86 -28.34 -25.47
N THR A 10 -13.29 -27.17 -25.71
CA THR A 10 -14.02 -25.91 -25.74
C THR A 10 -15.09 -26.06 -26.80
N HIS A 11 -16.34 -25.83 -26.41
CA HIS A 11 -17.50 -25.93 -27.30
C HIS A 11 -17.19 -25.22 -28.63
N GLU A 12 -17.28 -25.93 -29.75
CA GLU A 12 -17.45 -25.23 -31.04
C GLU A 12 -18.69 -24.35 -30.92
N PRO A 13 -18.66 -23.10 -31.39
CA PRO A 13 -19.79 -22.18 -31.26
C PRO A 13 -20.93 -22.64 -32.17
N GLY A 14 -21.73 -23.58 -31.67
CA GLY A 14 -23.00 -23.98 -32.27
C GLY A 14 -24.00 -22.82 -32.27
N ASP A 15 -25.07 -22.98 -33.05
CA ASP A 15 -26.12 -21.97 -33.21
C ASP A 15 -26.77 -21.55 -31.89
N ARG A 16 -27.19 -20.28 -31.82
CA ARG A 16 -27.88 -19.66 -30.66
C ARG A 16 -29.02 -20.54 -30.17
N GLN A 17 -28.86 -21.15 -28.99
CA GLN A 17 -29.97 -21.71 -28.24
C GLN A 17 -30.46 -20.67 -27.24
N ALA A 18 -31.54 -19.97 -27.60
CA ALA A 18 -32.26 -19.13 -26.65
C ALA A 18 -32.91 -20.03 -25.59
N ASP A 19 -32.67 -19.71 -24.31
CA ASP A 19 -33.19 -20.35 -23.08
C ASP A 19 -32.28 -21.33 -22.31
N GLU A 20 -31.02 -21.54 -22.70
CA GLU A 20 -30.12 -22.41 -21.93
C GLU A 20 -29.18 -21.67 -20.96
N LYS A 21 -29.08 -22.21 -19.74
CA LYS A 21 -27.98 -21.86 -18.84
C LYS A 21 -26.68 -22.39 -19.44
N LEU A 22 -25.72 -21.52 -19.69
CA LEU A 22 -24.41 -21.94 -20.17
C LEU A 22 -23.50 -22.36 -19.03
N ARG A 23 -22.76 -23.44 -19.23
CA ARG A 23 -21.67 -23.83 -18.32
C ARG A 23 -20.46 -22.96 -18.64
N CYS A 24 -20.06 -22.12 -17.69
CA CYS A 24 -18.84 -21.34 -17.80
C CYS A 24 -17.63 -22.27 -17.66
N ASP A 25 -16.62 -22.16 -18.52
CA ASP A 25 -15.39 -22.95 -18.50
C ASP A 25 -14.15 -22.11 -18.11
N ALA A 26 -14.35 -20.83 -17.80
CA ALA A 26 -13.27 -19.90 -17.46
C ALA A 26 -12.58 -20.18 -16.11
N CYS A 27 -13.11 -21.12 -15.31
CA CYS A 27 -12.47 -21.59 -14.08
C CYS A 27 -13.02 -22.98 -13.67
N PRO A 28 -12.32 -23.74 -12.80
CA PRO A 28 -12.69 -25.11 -12.42
C PRO A 28 -14.02 -25.24 -11.65
N VAL A 29 -14.60 -24.13 -11.16
CA VAL A 29 -15.93 -24.15 -10.53
C VAL A 29 -17.00 -24.56 -11.56
N MET A 30 -16.80 -24.16 -12.82
CA MET A 30 -17.67 -24.48 -13.95
C MET A 30 -19.17 -24.23 -13.70
N CYS A 31 -19.51 -23.05 -13.17
CA CYS A 31 -20.89 -22.72 -12.80
C CYS A 31 -21.81 -22.55 -14.02
N TYR A 32 -23.09 -22.84 -13.85
CA TYR A 32 -24.13 -22.60 -14.86
C TYR A 32 -24.72 -21.20 -14.73
N ILE A 33 -24.69 -20.42 -15.81
CA ILE A 33 -25.08 -19.01 -15.85
C ILE A 33 -26.29 -18.83 -16.77
N ALA A 34 -27.39 -18.33 -16.23
CA ALA A 34 -28.57 -17.98 -17.02
C ALA A 34 -28.30 -16.72 -17.88
N GLU A 35 -28.95 -16.62 -19.04
CA GLU A 35 -28.87 -15.44 -19.91
C GLU A 35 -29.17 -14.15 -19.12
N GLY A 36 -28.35 -13.11 -19.33
CA GLY A 36 -28.46 -11.83 -18.64
C GLY A 36 -27.94 -11.81 -17.20
N ARG A 37 -27.28 -12.88 -16.72
CA ARG A 37 -26.76 -13.00 -15.35
C ARG A 37 -25.24 -13.18 -15.33
N THR A 38 -24.65 -12.87 -14.18
CA THR A 38 -23.26 -13.20 -13.85
C THR A 38 -23.15 -14.55 -13.15
N GLY A 39 -22.00 -15.19 -13.29
CA GLY A 39 -21.63 -16.40 -12.56
C GLY A 39 -21.23 -16.09 -11.11
N ALA A 40 -20.86 -17.14 -10.36
CA ALA A 40 -20.62 -17.02 -8.91
C ALA A 40 -19.49 -16.06 -8.51
N CYS A 41 -18.60 -15.70 -9.43
CA CYS A 41 -17.48 -14.77 -9.20
C CYS A 41 -17.75 -13.34 -9.68
N ASP A 42 -18.92 -13.08 -10.27
CA ASP A 42 -19.30 -11.82 -10.94
C ASP A 42 -18.41 -11.36 -12.12
N ARG A 43 -17.29 -12.04 -12.38
CA ARG A 43 -16.34 -11.71 -13.45
C ARG A 43 -16.78 -12.14 -14.85
N TYR A 44 -17.59 -13.20 -14.94
CA TYR A 44 -18.09 -13.76 -16.20
C TYR A 44 -19.61 -13.82 -16.18
N GLY A 45 -20.26 -13.52 -17.29
CA GLY A 45 -21.72 -13.61 -17.45
C GLY A 45 -22.12 -14.30 -18.73
N ASN A 46 -23.40 -14.68 -18.83
CA ASN A 46 -23.98 -15.23 -20.05
C ASN A 46 -24.76 -14.12 -20.76
N PHE A 47 -24.24 -13.65 -21.89
CA PHE A 47 -24.85 -12.59 -22.68
C PHE A 47 -24.83 -12.95 -24.16
N GLY A 48 -26.01 -12.93 -24.78
CA GLY A 48 -26.19 -13.29 -26.19
C GLY A 48 -25.96 -14.77 -26.48
N GLY A 49 -26.16 -15.65 -25.49
CA GLY A 49 -25.87 -17.08 -25.58
C GLY A 49 -24.36 -17.38 -25.62
N ARG A 50 -23.55 -16.58 -24.93
CA ARG A 50 -22.09 -16.75 -24.83
C ARG A 50 -21.59 -16.37 -23.45
N ILE A 51 -20.50 -17.01 -23.01
CA ILE A 51 -19.76 -16.58 -21.83
C ILE A 51 -18.93 -15.35 -22.17
N VAL A 52 -19.20 -14.25 -21.48
CA VAL A 52 -18.54 -12.96 -21.69
C VAL A 52 -17.86 -12.52 -20.39
N ARG A 53 -16.62 -12.06 -20.48
CA ARG A 53 -15.91 -11.42 -19.36
C ARG A 53 -16.50 -10.02 -19.16
N ALA A 54 -16.98 -9.77 -17.93
CA ALA A 54 -17.76 -8.59 -17.59
C ALA A 54 -16.95 -7.29 -17.58
N ASP A 55 -15.68 -7.33 -17.15
CA ASP A 55 -14.81 -6.16 -17.15
C ASP A 55 -14.03 -6.07 -18.46
N PRO A 56 -13.86 -4.86 -19.01
CA PRO A 56 -13.07 -4.68 -20.20
C PRO A 56 -11.60 -4.97 -19.94
N VAL A 57 -10.90 -5.55 -20.92
CA VAL A 57 -9.43 -5.56 -20.89
C VAL A 57 -8.93 -4.12 -20.97
N ARG A 58 -8.11 -3.72 -20.01
CA ARG A 58 -7.57 -2.36 -19.93
C ARG A 58 -6.25 -2.26 -20.67
N VAL A 59 -6.17 -1.29 -21.58
CA VAL A 59 -4.95 -0.92 -22.31
C VAL A 59 -4.56 0.47 -21.87
N LEU A 60 -3.32 0.64 -21.41
CA LEU A 60 -2.80 1.91 -20.94
C LEU A 60 -1.94 2.58 -22.00
N ASP A 61 -2.25 3.83 -22.34
CA ASP A 61 -1.42 4.66 -23.19
C ASP A 61 -0.41 5.42 -22.33
N TYR A 62 0.89 5.18 -22.57
CA TYR A 62 1.97 5.87 -21.87
C TYR A 62 2.48 7.08 -22.66
N ALA A 63 2.57 8.22 -21.98
CA ALA A 63 3.25 9.38 -22.53
C ALA A 63 4.76 9.12 -22.68
N VAL A 64 5.36 9.63 -23.76
CA VAL A 64 6.83 9.61 -23.94
C VAL A 64 7.47 10.46 -22.83
N GLU A 65 8.50 9.92 -22.17
CA GLU A 65 9.16 10.45 -20.96
C GLU A 65 9.17 11.99 -20.84
N LYS A 66 8.62 12.50 -19.74
CA LYS A 66 8.72 13.84 -19.07
C LYS A 66 8.96 15.14 -19.88
N SER A 67 8.91 15.16 -21.21
CA SER A 67 9.07 16.38 -22.02
C SER A 67 8.35 16.36 -23.38
N ALA A 68 7.56 15.32 -23.69
CA ALA A 68 6.82 15.27 -24.95
C ALA A 68 5.34 14.92 -24.73
N ALA A 69 4.58 15.86 -24.17
CA ALA A 69 3.12 15.83 -24.24
C ALA A 69 2.61 16.21 -25.65
N VAL A 70 3.33 15.87 -26.72
CA VAL A 70 3.00 16.32 -28.07
C VAL A 70 3.28 15.19 -29.05
N VAL A 71 2.22 14.70 -29.69
CA VAL A 71 2.31 13.96 -30.96
C VAL A 71 3.10 14.84 -31.94
N PRO A 72 4.14 14.35 -32.64
CA PRO A 72 4.89 15.17 -33.58
C PRO A 72 3.92 15.75 -34.63
N PHE A 73 3.80 17.08 -34.71
CA PHE A 73 3.12 17.72 -35.82
C PHE A 73 3.98 17.53 -37.08
N GLY A 74 3.68 16.49 -37.85
CA GLY A 74 4.26 16.25 -39.18
C GLY A 74 4.93 14.89 -39.32
N GLY A 75 4.13 13.84 -39.52
CA GLY A 75 4.64 12.52 -39.92
C GLY A 75 3.52 11.53 -40.28
N GLU A 76 2.41 11.55 -39.55
CA GLU A 76 1.24 10.68 -39.77
C GLU A 76 -0.07 11.48 -39.72
N ALA A 77 -1.13 10.95 -40.34
CA ALA A 77 -2.47 11.55 -40.26
C ALA A 77 -2.98 11.47 -38.82
N TRP A 78 -3.05 12.61 -38.15
CA TRP A 78 -3.54 12.73 -36.78
C TRP A 78 -5.00 12.29 -36.67
N ASP A 79 -5.28 11.31 -35.83
CA ASP A 79 -6.61 10.69 -35.60
C ASP A 79 -7.42 11.38 -34.49
N GLY A 80 -6.86 12.42 -33.85
CA GLY A 80 -7.50 13.19 -32.79
C GLY A 80 -7.07 12.80 -31.38
N GLU A 81 -6.19 11.82 -31.18
CA GLU A 81 -5.71 11.46 -29.84
C GLU A 81 -4.58 12.38 -29.34
N LEU A 82 -4.61 12.67 -28.04
CA LEU A 82 -3.69 13.58 -27.33
C LEU A 82 -2.41 12.88 -26.81
N VAL A 83 -2.38 11.55 -26.82
CA VAL A 83 -1.29 10.73 -26.27
C VAL A 83 -0.70 9.86 -27.39
N ASN A 84 0.62 9.65 -27.35
CA ASN A 84 1.31 8.80 -28.31
C ASN A 84 0.87 7.33 -28.13
N THR A 85 0.20 6.77 -29.14
CA THR A 85 -0.28 5.38 -29.19
C THR A 85 0.82 4.34 -29.43
N GLY A 86 2.07 4.78 -29.66
CA GLY A 86 3.23 3.91 -29.87
C GLY A 86 3.73 3.17 -28.62
N ARG A 87 3.21 3.49 -27.42
CA ARG A 87 3.50 2.78 -26.16
C ARG A 87 2.21 2.38 -25.43
N ARG A 88 1.51 1.37 -25.99
CA ARG A 88 0.32 0.76 -25.41
C ARG A 88 0.66 -0.42 -24.53
N PHE A 89 0.34 -0.35 -23.24
CA PHE A 89 0.53 -1.46 -22.31
C PHE A 89 -0.78 -2.21 -22.10
N VAL A 90 -0.85 -3.46 -22.54
CA VAL A 90 -2.00 -4.33 -22.21
C VAL A 90 -1.86 -4.78 -20.76
N THR A 91 -2.76 -4.35 -19.89
CA THR A 91 -2.78 -4.76 -18.48
C THR A 91 -3.59 -6.04 -18.29
N ALA A 92 -3.42 -6.66 -17.13
CA ALA A 92 -4.19 -7.84 -16.75
C ALA A 92 -5.58 -7.52 -16.23
N ILE A 93 -5.95 -6.24 -16.06
CA ILE A 93 -7.30 -5.88 -15.60
C ILE A 93 -8.30 -6.28 -16.67
N GLY A 94 -9.25 -7.14 -16.31
CA GLY A 94 -10.24 -7.66 -17.25
C GLY A 94 -9.68 -8.70 -18.21
N ALA A 95 -8.43 -9.15 -18.08
CA ALA A 95 -7.83 -10.12 -18.98
C ALA A 95 -8.41 -11.53 -18.85
N GLY A 96 -9.06 -11.83 -17.72
CA GLY A 96 -9.46 -13.19 -17.39
C GLY A 96 -8.32 -13.97 -16.75
N THR A 97 -8.59 -15.23 -16.45
CA THR A 97 -7.66 -16.14 -15.79
C THR A 97 -7.77 -17.50 -16.44
N THR A 98 -6.68 -18.26 -16.36
CA THR A 98 -6.64 -19.65 -16.82
C THR A 98 -6.66 -20.63 -15.65
N TYR A 99 -6.91 -20.15 -14.42
CA TYR A 99 -6.75 -20.92 -13.19
C TYR A 99 -7.58 -22.22 -13.17
N PRO A 100 -7.03 -23.36 -12.67
CA PRO A 100 -5.60 -23.55 -12.41
C PRO A 100 -4.87 -23.45 -13.74
N ASP A 101 -3.79 -22.68 -13.83
CA ASP A 101 -3.26 -22.25 -15.14
C ASP A 101 -2.52 -23.38 -15.89
N TYR A 102 -3.30 -24.33 -16.40
CA TYR A 102 -2.88 -25.47 -17.22
C TYR A 102 -2.89 -25.14 -18.72
N LYS A 103 -3.36 -23.93 -19.07
CA LYS A 103 -3.25 -23.32 -20.39
C LYS A 103 -2.40 -22.05 -20.30
N PRO A 104 -1.81 -21.59 -21.43
CA PRO A 104 -1.11 -20.31 -21.49
C PRO A 104 -2.00 -19.14 -21.05
N ALA A 105 -1.38 -18.08 -20.53
CA ALA A 105 -2.07 -16.88 -20.08
C ALA A 105 -2.98 -16.29 -21.17
N PRO A 106 -4.13 -15.67 -20.81
CA PRO A 106 -5.12 -15.21 -21.79
C PRO A 106 -4.57 -14.23 -22.84
N PHE A 107 -3.53 -13.48 -22.48
CA PHE A 107 -2.79 -12.65 -23.41
C PHE A 107 -1.28 -12.78 -23.20
N ILE A 108 -0.58 -13.09 -24.28
CA ILE A 108 0.87 -12.98 -24.41
C ILE A 108 1.12 -12.00 -25.54
N VAL A 109 1.47 -10.76 -25.19
CA VAL A 109 1.45 -9.64 -26.13
C VAL A 109 2.87 -9.25 -26.50
N SER A 110 3.13 -9.17 -27.80
CA SER A 110 4.39 -8.67 -28.36
C SER A 110 4.25 -7.21 -28.78
N GLN A 111 5.30 -6.44 -28.52
CA GLN A 111 5.44 -5.07 -28.96
C GLN A 111 6.92 -4.71 -29.08
N GLU A 112 7.30 -4.08 -30.18
CA GLU A 112 8.60 -3.44 -30.29
C GLU A 112 8.58 -2.08 -29.57
N VAL A 113 9.47 -1.89 -28.60
CA VAL A 113 9.62 -0.61 -27.89
C VAL A 113 11.08 -0.19 -27.93
N GLU A 114 11.33 0.97 -28.54
CA GLU A 114 12.68 1.53 -28.74
C GLU A 114 13.71 0.52 -29.29
N GLY A 115 13.30 -0.26 -30.32
CA GLY A 115 14.13 -1.25 -31.01
C GLY A 115 14.33 -2.57 -30.25
N VAL A 116 13.58 -2.82 -29.17
CA VAL A 116 13.60 -4.07 -28.42
C VAL A 116 12.26 -4.78 -28.59
N ASP A 117 12.28 -6.02 -29.07
CA ASP A 117 11.10 -6.88 -29.13
C ASP A 117 10.76 -7.41 -27.72
N LEU A 118 9.67 -6.89 -27.16
CA LEU A 118 9.21 -7.23 -25.83
C LEU A 118 7.99 -8.15 -25.90
N VAL A 119 7.93 -9.06 -24.94
CA VAL A 119 6.73 -9.83 -24.63
C VAL A 119 6.23 -9.42 -23.24
N THR A 120 4.94 -9.15 -23.14
CA THR A 120 4.22 -8.98 -21.88
C THR A 120 3.19 -10.09 -21.74
N VAL A 121 3.39 -10.96 -20.75
CA VAL A 121 2.41 -11.99 -20.37
C VAL A 121 1.46 -11.43 -19.34
N VAL A 122 0.16 -11.58 -19.56
CA VAL A 122 -0.89 -10.81 -18.89
C VAL A 122 -1.98 -11.76 -18.37
N THR A 123 -2.23 -11.77 -17.06
CA THR A 123 -3.24 -12.64 -16.44
C THR A 123 -3.83 -12.07 -15.14
N GLU A 124 -5.12 -12.30 -14.88
CA GLU A 124 -5.73 -12.08 -13.56
C GLU A 124 -5.37 -13.25 -12.64
N GLY A 125 -4.35 -13.07 -11.79
CA GLY A 125 -3.90 -14.08 -10.85
C GLY A 125 -4.86 -14.26 -9.68
N ILE A 126 -5.14 -15.52 -9.32
CA ILE A 126 -5.87 -15.85 -8.09
C ILE A 126 -4.86 -16.04 -6.95
N PHE A 127 -4.92 -15.16 -5.95
CA PHE A 127 -4.03 -15.15 -4.80
C PHE A 127 -4.76 -15.66 -3.56
N SER A 128 -4.53 -16.93 -3.20
CA SER A 128 -4.96 -17.49 -1.91
C SER A 128 -3.96 -17.19 -0.78
N TYR A 129 -2.70 -16.90 -1.15
CA TYR A 129 -1.61 -16.54 -0.25
C TYR A 129 -1.33 -15.04 -0.35
N CYS A 130 -2.26 -14.22 0.12
CA CYS A 130 -2.16 -12.76 0.10
C CYS A 130 -2.78 -12.08 1.32
N GLY A 131 -2.47 -10.81 1.47
CA GLY A 131 -3.06 -9.91 2.44
C GLY A 131 -2.74 -8.46 2.08
N VAL A 132 -3.02 -7.55 3.01
CA VAL A 132 -2.55 -6.16 2.92
C VAL A 132 -1.72 -5.80 4.15
N LYS A 133 -0.69 -4.98 3.93
CA LYS A 133 -0.01 -4.23 4.98
C LYS A 133 -0.55 -2.81 4.98
N VAL A 134 -1.00 -2.35 6.13
CA VAL A 134 -1.55 -1.00 6.29
C VAL A 134 -0.60 -0.20 7.18
N LYS A 135 -0.08 0.92 6.67
CA LYS A 135 0.63 1.93 7.47
C LYS A 135 -0.35 3.06 7.76
N ILE A 136 -0.44 3.45 9.03
CA ILE A 136 -1.40 4.42 9.52
C ILE A 136 -0.63 5.53 10.23
N ASP A 137 -0.64 6.69 9.61
CA ASP A 137 0.05 7.87 10.13
C ASP A 137 -0.80 8.51 11.21
N THR A 138 -0.46 8.23 12.46
CA THR A 138 -1.11 8.76 13.66
C THR A 138 -0.18 8.61 14.85
N ASP A 139 -0.32 9.53 15.81
CA ASP A 139 0.30 9.45 17.12
C ASP A 139 -0.60 8.78 18.17
N ARG A 140 -1.86 8.50 17.82
CA ARG A 140 -2.79 7.82 18.71
C ARG A 140 -2.43 6.35 18.83
N HIS A 141 -2.51 5.85 20.05
CA HIS A 141 -2.41 4.43 20.29
C HIS A 141 -3.64 3.71 19.72
N LEU A 142 -3.44 2.78 18.78
CA LEU A 142 -4.52 1.98 18.19
C LEU A 142 -4.84 0.73 19.00
N GLY A 143 -3.86 0.18 19.72
CA GLY A 143 -3.98 -1.05 20.48
C GLY A 143 -2.62 -1.75 20.59
N PRO A 144 -2.50 -2.77 21.46
CA PRO A 144 -1.23 -3.44 21.66
C PRO A 144 -0.80 -4.21 20.41
N GLU A 145 0.51 -4.31 20.18
CA GLU A 145 1.04 -5.18 19.13
C GLU A 145 0.51 -6.61 19.33
N THR A 146 0.20 -7.29 18.22
CA THR A 146 -0.50 -8.60 18.14
C THR A 146 -1.99 -8.59 18.48
N ALA A 147 -2.58 -7.46 18.88
CA ALA A 147 -4.02 -7.36 19.09
C ALA A 147 -4.78 -7.73 17.82
N MET A 148 -5.87 -8.50 17.99
CA MET A 148 -6.71 -8.93 16.87
C MET A 148 -7.42 -7.73 16.27
N VAL A 149 -7.37 -7.64 14.94
CA VAL A 149 -8.14 -6.65 14.17
C VAL A 149 -9.37 -7.35 13.63
N ARG A 150 -10.52 -6.72 13.80
CA ARG A 150 -11.81 -7.26 13.36
C ARG A 150 -12.52 -6.36 12.37
N ALA A 151 -13.22 -6.98 11.43
CA ALA A 151 -14.20 -6.34 10.57
C ALA A 151 -15.52 -7.10 10.71
N GLN A 152 -16.65 -6.43 10.83
CA GLN A 152 -17.98 -7.07 11.01
C GLN A 152 -17.99 -8.15 12.13
N GLY A 153 -17.17 -7.97 13.17
CA GLY A 153 -17.00 -8.92 14.29
C GLY A 153 -16.03 -10.09 14.03
N GLU A 154 -15.67 -10.37 12.78
CA GLU A 154 -14.75 -11.46 12.41
C GLU A 154 -13.29 -11.01 12.53
N ALA A 155 -12.41 -11.94 12.91
CA ALA A 155 -10.97 -11.72 12.92
C ALA A 155 -10.42 -11.65 11.49
N VAL A 156 -9.79 -10.54 11.11
CA VAL A 156 -9.27 -10.33 9.74
C VAL A 156 -7.77 -10.05 9.70
N GLY A 157 -7.11 -9.96 10.86
CA GLY A 157 -5.69 -9.67 10.97
C GLY A 157 -5.28 -9.25 12.37
N HIS A 158 -4.15 -8.56 12.49
CA HIS A 158 -3.65 -8.07 13.77
C HIS A 158 -2.88 -6.75 13.63
N VAL A 159 -2.77 -6.01 14.74
CA VAL A 159 -1.81 -4.91 14.89
C VAL A 159 -0.41 -5.50 14.82
N THR A 160 0.42 -4.99 13.92
CA THR A 160 1.80 -5.46 13.73
C THR A 160 2.79 -4.40 14.24
N THR A 161 4.08 -4.72 14.21
CA THR A 161 5.15 -3.82 14.64
C THR A 161 4.98 -2.46 13.94
N GLY A 162 5.12 -1.37 14.70
CA GLY A 162 5.11 -0.01 14.17
C GLY A 162 6.50 0.41 13.69
N GLU A 163 6.60 1.06 12.54
CA GLU A 163 7.82 1.72 12.09
C GLU A 163 7.64 3.21 11.77
N TYR A 164 8.71 3.98 11.99
CA TYR A 164 8.76 5.46 11.83
C TYR A 164 7.71 6.24 12.65
N GLY A 165 7.12 5.62 13.67
CA GLY A 165 6.07 6.22 14.49
C GLY A 165 4.65 6.03 13.96
N SER A 166 4.49 5.41 12.79
CA SER A 166 3.19 4.98 12.29
C SER A 166 2.72 3.71 13.00
N GLN A 167 1.41 3.59 13.17
CA GLN A 167 0.78 2.35 13.62
C GLN A 167 0.55 1.46 12.39
N MET A 168 0.68 0.14 12.54
CA MET A 168 0.67 -0.76 11.39
C MET A 168 -0.30 -1.92 11.61
N LEU A 169 -1.00 -2.32 10.55
CA LEU A 169 -1.87 -3.51 10.55
C LEU A 169 -1.39 -4.53 9.52
N SER A 170 -1.52 -5.80 9.86
CA SER A 170 -1.34 -6.93 8.95
C SER A 170 -2.67 -7.64 8.79
N LEU A 171 -3.32 -7.48 7.63
CA LEU A 171 -4.65 -8.02 7.38
C LEU A 171 -4.60 -9.12 6.31
N GLY A 172 -5.46 -10.13 6.44
CA GLY A 172 -5.53 -11.25 5.52
C GLY A 172 -4.53 -12.36 5.82
N GLY A 173 -4.06 -13.03 4.77
CA GLY A 173 -3.25 -14.24 4.87
C GLY A 173 -4.09 -15.52 4.86
N VAL A 174 -3.42 -16.65 4.60
CA VAL A 174 -4.06 -17.96 4.39
C VAL A 174 -4.91 -18.39 5.57
N HIS A 175 -4.47 -18.07 6.79
CA HIS A 175 -5.19 -18.39 8.01
C HIS A 175 -6.59 -17.75 8.02
N HIS A 176 -6.67 -16.44 7.80
CA HIS A 176 -7.93 -15.70 7.81
C HIS A 176 -8.78 -15.96 6.55
N LEU A 177 -8.15 -16.15 5.38
CA LEU A 177 -8.88 -16.44 4.14
C LEU A 177 -9.47 -17.85 4.10
N THR A 178 -8.71 -18.86 4.56
CA THR A 178 -9.06 -20.28 4.33
C THR A 178 -8.95 -21.19 5.55
N GLY A 179 -8.23 -20.78 6.60
CA GLY A 179 -8.00 -21.60 7.79
C GLY A 179 -9.06 -21.46 8.87
N GLY A 180 -9.79 -20.35 8.86
CA GLY A 180 -10.83 -20.01 9.84
C GLY A 180 -12.23 -20.51 9.48
N SER A 181 -13.24 -19.81 10.00
CA SER A 181 -14.64 -20.10 9.66
C SER A 181 -15.00 -19.62 8.24
N LYS A 182 -16.10 -20.14 7.65
CA LYS A 182 -16.61 -19.63 6.37
C LYS A 182 -16.96 -18.13 6.44
N SER A 183 -17.45 -17.68 7.59
CA SER A 183 -17.80 -16.28 7.81
C SER A 183 -16.54 -15.41 7.84
N GLU A 184 -15.52 -15.85 8.59
CA GLU A 184 -14.22 -15.20 8.69
C GLU A 184 -13.54 -15.06 7.33
N GLY A 185 -13.49 -16.14 6.53
CA GLY A 185 -12.91 -16.10 5.19
C GLY A 185 -13.62 -15.12 4.25
N ARG A 186 -14.96 -15.09 4.28
CA ARG A 186 -15.76 -14.14 3.49
C ARG A 186 -15.49 -12.70 3.91
N VAL A 187 -15.59 -12.40 5.21
CA VAL A 187 -15.42 -11.03 5.73
C VAL A 187 -13.99 -10.54 5.52
N THR A 188 -13.00 -11.42 5.69
CA THR A 188 -11.59 -11.13 5.37
C THR A 188 -11.46 -10.79 3.88
N CYS A 189 -11.99 -11.62 2.98
CA CYS A 189 -11.92 -11.36 1.55
C CYS A 189 -12.60 -10.04 1.17
N ASP A 190 -13.81 -9.77 1.68
CA ASP A 190 -14.55 -8.53 1.44
C ASP A 190 -13.78 -7.30 1.94
N THR A 191 -13.13 -7.42 3.11
CA THR A 191 -12.29 -6.38 3.72
C THR A 191 -11.07 -6.07 2.85
N LEU A 192 -10.31 -7.11 2.45
CA LEU A 192 -9.14 -6.95 1.59
C LEU A 192 -9.53 -6.37 0.22
N LEU A 193 -10.62 -6.85 -0.38
CA LEU A 193 -11.11 -6.37 -1.67
C LEU A 193 -11.48 -4.89 -1.61
N SER A 194 -12.16 -4.47 -0.55
CA SER A 194 -12.52 -3.07 -0.33
C SER A 194 -11.29 -2.19 -0.21
N LEU A 195 -10.32 -2.58 0.62
CA LEU A 195 -9.06 -1.83 0.79
C LEU A 195 -8.22 -1.78 -0.49
N CYS A 196 -8.11 -2.88 -1.23
CA CYS A 196 -7.37 -2.93 -2.49
C CYS A 196 -8.02 -2.09 -3.59
N ASN A 197 -9.35 -1.95 -3.56
CA ASN A 197 -10.11 -1.06 -4.43
C ASN A 197 -10.37 0.32 -3.80
N ARG A 198 -9.55 0.72 -2.81
CA ARG A 198 -9.51 2.07 -2.22
C ARG A 198 -10.84 2.52 -1.58
N LYS A 199 -11.63 1.58 -1.09
CA LYS A 199 -12.86 1.87 -0.36
C LYS A 199 -12.57 1.93 1.15
N PRO A 200 -13.27 2.80 1.89
CA PRO A 200 -13.12 2.88 3.34
C PRO A 200 -13.59 1.58 4.00
N VAL A 201 -12.85 1.11 5.00
CA VAL A 201 -13.21 -0.03 5.85
C VAL A 201 -13.10 0.36 7.32
N GLU A 202 -14.18 0.15 8.06
CA GLU A 202 -14.18 0.24 9.53
C GLU A 202 -13.65 -1.06 10.13
N LEU A 203 -12.69 -0.92 11.04
CA LEU A 203 -12.00 -1.98 11.77
C LEU A 203 -12.05 -1.70 13.26
N SER A 204 -12.22 -2.73 14.08
CA SER A 204 -12.11 -2.64 15.54
C SER A 204 -10.92 -3.45 16.02
N ILE A 205 -10.13 -2.89 16.94
CA ILE A 205 -8.97 -3.57 17.53
C ILE A 205 -9.34 -4.07 18.93
N ASP A 206 -9.10 -5.36 19.19
CA ASP A 206 -9.38 -5.95 20.49
C ASP A 206 -8.57 -5.25 21.59
N GLY A 207 -9.27 -4.62 22.55
CA GLY A 207 -8.65 -3.82 23.60
C GLY A 207 -8.05 -2.49 23.13
N GLY A 208 -8.40 -2.05 21.92
CA GLY A 208 -7.89 -0.84 21.29
C GLY A 208 -8.99 0.05 20.72
N ALA A 209 -8.63 0.80 19.68
CA ALA A 209 -9.49 1.78 19.02
C ALA A 209 -10.37 1.16 17.92
N THR A 210 -11.41 1.90 17.54
CA THR A 210 -12.11 1.70 16.25
C THR A 210 -11.50 2.65 15.22
N ILE A 211 -11.21 2.14 14.03
CA ILE A 211 -10.53 2.89 12.97
C ILE A 211 -11.18 2.68 11.61
N VAL A 212 -11.36 3.76 10.84
CA VAL A 212 -11.67 3.70 9.41
C VAL A 212 -10.39 3.93 8.60
N VAL A 213 -10.08 2.97 7.73
CA VAL A 213 -8.92 2.98 6.84
C VAL A 213 -9.39 3.11 5.40
N GLU A 214 -8.83 4.07 4.65
CA GLU A 214 -9.01 4.23 3.20
C GLU A 214 -7.67 4.60 2.57
N ALA A 215 -7.26 3.87 1.53
CA ALA A 215 -5.96 4.08 0.88
C ALA A 215 -5.81 5.51 0.35
N GLY A 216 -4.75 6.21 0.76
CA GLY A 216 -4.50 7.60 0.35
C GLY A 216 -5.29 8.66 1.11
N LYS A 217 -6.05 8.29 2.15
CA LYS A 217 -6.81 9.22 2.99
C LYS A 217 -6.33 9.20 4.45
N PRO A 218 -6.55 10.29 5.21
CA PRO A 218 -6.26 10.27 6.64
C PRO A 218 -7.14 9.24 7.38
N PRO A 219 -6.61 8.55 8.41
CA PRO A 219 -7.40 7.64 9.22
C PRO A 219 -8.46 8.38 10.04
N ILE A 220 -9.58 7.71 10.32
CA ILE A 220 -10.57 8.18 11.30
C ILE A 220 -10.51 7.23 12.51
N ILE A 221 -10.07 7.73 13.66
CA ILE A 221 -9.85 6.95 14.88
C ILE A 221 -10.87 7.40 15.94
N ASP A 222 -11.68 6.46 16.43
CA ASP A 222 -12.78 6.72 17.38
C ASP A 222 -13.67 7.91 16.96
N GLY A 223 -13.96 7.97 15.65
CA GLY A 223 -14.79 9.01 15.03
C GLY A 223 -14.08 10.35 14.76
N LYS A 224 -12.78 10.46 15.04
CA LYS A 224 -11.98 11.68 14.79
C LYS A 224 -11.02 11.47 13.63
N ALA A 225 -11.10 12.31 12.62
CA ALA A 225 -10.14 12.31 11.53
C ALA A 225 -8.79 12.82 12.03
N GLU A 226 -7.73 12.05 11.78
CA GLU A 226 -6.36 12.51 11.98
C GLU A 226 -5.98 13.44 10.83
N HIS A 227 -5.18 14.46 11.11
CA HIS A 227 -4.73 15.40 10.08
C HIS A 227 -3.22 15.38 9.91
N ARG A 228 -2.47 14.97 10.94
CA ARG A 228 -1.02 15.09 10.98
C ARG A 228 -0.37 13.91 11.68
N MET A 229 0.89 13.70 11.35
CA MET A 229 1.79 12.78 12.02
C MET A 229 2.99 13.57 12.57
N ARG A 230 3.43 13.23 13.78
CA ARG A 230 4.61 13.83 14.40
C ARG A 230 5.83 13.86 13.49
N VAL A 231 6.61 14.92 13.62
CA VAL A 231 7.93 15.08 12.98
C VAL A 231 8.99 14.12 13.56
N GLY A 232 8.77 13.65 14.80
CA GLY A 232 9.67 12.73 15.50
C GLY A 232 9.31 12.62 16.98
N CYS A 233 10.06 11.80 17.71
CA CYS A 233 9.93 11.71 19.17
C CYS A 233 10.35 13.02 19.86
N GLY A 234 10.02 13.17 21.15
CA GLY A 234 10.30 14.42 21.89
C GLY A 234 11.78 14.83 21.89
N SER A 235 12.69 13.87 21.86
CA SER A 235 14.13 14.13 21.71
C SER A 235 14.51 14.73 20.35
N ALA A 236 13.88 14.26 19.27
CA ALA A 236 14.11 14.78 17.92
C ALA A 236 13.56 16.20 17.80
N THR A 237 12.35 16.45 18.33
CA THR A 237 11.74 17.79 18.41
C THR A 237 12.68 18.78 19.11
N ILE A 238 13.29 18.39 20.24
CA ILE A 238 14.30 19.24 20.89
C ILE A 238 15.50 19.52 19.98
N GLY A 239 16.02 18.49 19.30
CA GLY A 239 17.13 18.66 18.36
C GLY A 239 16.84 19.66 17.24
N MET A 240 15.59 19.72 16.78
CA MET A 240 15.14 20.60 15.70
C MET A 240 14.80 22.03 16.16
N PHE A 241 14.23 22.18 17.36
CA PHE A 241 13.59 23.43 17.78
C PHE A 241 14.21 24.13 19.00
N ALA A 242 15.23 23.54 19.66
CA ALA A 242 15.81 24.15 20.87
C ALA A 242 16.37 25.57 20.63
N THR A 243 16.91 25.86 19.45
CA THR A 243 17.42 27.21 19.13
C THR A 243 16.31 28.28 19.11
N GLN A 244 15.09 27.88 18.77
CA GLN A 244 13.93 28.75 18.61
C GLN A 244 13.32 29.10 19.97
N TRP A 245 13.50 28.26 20.99
CA TRP A 245 13.02 28.52 22.35
C TRP A 245 14.01 29.31 23.21
N ARG A 246 15.28 29.39 22.79
CA ARG A 246 16.34 30.03 23.58
C ARG A 246 16.01 31.50 23.86
N GLY A 247 16.00 31.86 25.14
CA GLY A 247 15.70 33.22 25.60
C GLY A 247 14.20 33.57 25.62
N LEU A 248 13.32 32.62 25.27
CA LEU A 248 11.87 32.81 25.31
C LEU A 248 11.21 32.08 26.48
N VAL A 249 11.85 31.03 27.01
CA VAL A 249 11.38 30.22 28.13
C VAL A 249 12.56 29.56 28.83
N ASP A 250 12.45 29.32 30.14
CA ASP A 250 13.53 28.72 30.95
C ASP A 250 13.62 27.20 30.80
N GLU A 251 12.52 26.51 30.51
CA GLU A 251 12.49 25.06 30.27
C GLU A 251 11.48 24.68 29.20
N VAL A 252 11.78 23.63 28.44
CA VAL A 252 10.81 22.98 27.56
C VAL A 252 10.82 21.48 27.77
N VAL A 253 9.63 20.92 27.94
CA VAL A 253 9.40 19.47 27.96
C VAL A 253 8.54 19.12 26.75
N VAL A 254 9.08 18.27 25.89
CA VAL A 254 8.34 17.71 24.76
C VAL A 254 7.78 16.35 25.17
N VAL A 255 6.47 16.28 25.39
CA VAL A 255 5.76 15.10 25.87
C VAL A 255 5.52 14.14 24.70
N ASP A 256 5.92 12.89 24.91
CA ASP A 256 5.85 11.81 23.92
C ASP A 256 5.83 10.47 24.67
N ASP A 257 4.96 9.56 24.24
CA ASP A 257 4.81 8.23 24.86
C ASP A 257 6.06 7.36 24.71
N HIS A 258 6.76 7.48 23.57
CA HIS A 258 7.98 6.77 23.30
C HIS A 258 9.19 7.40 24.03
N ILE A 259 9.47 8.68 23.75
CA ILE A 259 10.65 9.40 24.27
C ILE A 259 10.30 10.86 24.59
N THR A 260 9.95 11.12 25.84
CA THR A 260 9.81 12.49 26.35
C THR A 260 11.17 13.17 26.45
N GLY A 261 11.25 14.40 25.94
CA GLY A 261 12.46 15.21 25.91
C GLY A 261 12.42 16.35 26.95
N VAL A 262 13.56 16.66 27.56
CA VAL A 262 13.73 17.83 28.46
C VAL A 262 14.93 18.65 28.03
N VAL A 263 14.73 19.93 27.65
CA VAL A 263 15.75 20.72 26.96
C VAL A 263 16.97 20.98 27.83
N SER A 264 16.81 21.45 29.07
CA SER A 264 17.95 21.82 29.92
C SER A 264 18.91 20.66 30.21
N GLU A 265 18.40 19.42 30.16
CA GLU A 265 19.19 18.21 30.34
C GLU A 265 19.70 17.60 29.04
N HIS A 266 19.00 17.83 27.93
CA HIS A 266 19.33 17.25 26.63
C HIS A 266 20.64 17.80 26.09
N GLN A 267 21.35 17.00 25.28
CA GLN A 267 22.63 17.41 24.70
C GLN A 267 22.52 18.69 23.88
N ALA A 268 21.42 18.87 23.14
CA ALA A 268 21.15 20.11 22.40
C ALA A 268 21.10 21.33 23.35
N GLY A 269 20.42 21.22 24.48
CA GLY A 269 20.40 22.29 25.49
C GLY A 269 21.79 22.56 26.06
N LYS A 270 22.58 21.52 26.36
CA LYS A 270 23.96 21.69 26.83
C LYS A 270 24.84 22.44 25.84
N VAL A 271 24.76 22.09 24.55
CA VAL A 271 25.50 22.79 23.49
C VAL A 271 25.06 24.24 23.32
N LEU A 272 23.77 24.52 23.52
CA LEU A 272 23.21 25.88 23.46
C LEU A 272 23.46 26.70 24.74
N GLY A 273 24.11 26.12 25.76
CA GLY A 273 24.35 26.79 27.04
C GLY A 273 23.10 26.98 27.88
N TRP A 274 22.14 26.06 27.77
CA TRP A 274 20.91 26.09 28.55
C TRP A 274 21.20 25.84 30.04
N GLU A 275 20.69 26.72 30.89
CA GLU A 275 20.90 26.64 32.34
C GLU A 275 20.16 25.44 32.95
N ALA A 276 20.67 24.91 34.05
CA ALA A 276 19.94 23.88 34.78
C ALA A 276 18.72 24.50 35.46
N THR A 277 17.58 23.83 35.35
CA THR A 277 16.28 24.33 35.83
C THR A 277 15.83 23.64 37.11
N GLY A 278 16.53 22.58 37.52
CA GLY A 278 16.16 21.76 38.66
C GLY A 278 14.95 20.86 38.42
N ILE A 279 14.46 20.76 37.18
CA ILE A 279 13.34 19.90 36.80
C ILE A 279 13.63 18.42 37.08
N ARG A 280 12.59 17.68 37.44
CA ARG A 280 12.63 16.22 37.59
C ARG A 280 11.47 15.61 36.81
N ILE A 281 11.74 14.57 36.03
CA ILE A 281 10.71 13.80 35.31
C ILE A 281 10.46 12.47 36.01
N LEU A 282 9.19 12.13 36.18
CA LEU A 282 8.70 10.81 36.61
C LEU A 282 8.69 9.88 35.40
N GLY A 283 9.83 9.27 35.12
CA GLY A 283 9.99 8.32 34.03
C GLY A 283 11.33 7.60 34.10
N ARG A 284 11.52 6.61 33.24
CA ARG A 284 12.80 5.90 33.15
C ARG A 284 13.78 6.73 32.32
N ARG A 285 14.75 7.35 32.99
CA ARG A 285 15.84 8.06 32.31
C ARG A 285 16.64 7.10 31.42
N SER A 286 16.81 7.47 30.16
CA SER A 286 17.60 6.73 29.18
C SER A 286 19.00 7.34 29.04
N THR A 287 19.05 8.59 28.58
CA THR A 287 20.23 9.44 28.50
C THR A 287 19.85 10.84 29.00
N PRO A 288 20.79 11.78 29.23
CA PRO A 288 20.45 13.13 29.68
C PRO A 288 19.36 13.77 28.79
N GLY A 289 18.28 14.25 29.42
CA GLY A 289 17.13 14.85 28.74
C GLY A 289 16.26 13.91 27.92
N ARG A 290 16.42 12.59 28.03
CA ARG A 290 15.59 11.58 27.33
C ARG A 290 14.98 10.60 28.32
N TYR A 291 13.66 10.53 28.35
CA TYR A 291 12.89 9.75 29.32
C TYR A 291 11.93 8.80 28.59
N PHE A 292 11.98 7.53 28.95
CA PHE A 292 11.05 6.50 28.48
C PHE A 292 9.96 6.26 29.51
N LYS A 293 8.79 5.80 29.07
CA LYS A 293 7.69 5.37 29.94
C LYS A 293 7.34 6.41 31.01
N VAL A 294 7.11 7.65 30.56
CA VAL A 294 6.57 8.69 31.44
C VAL A 294 5.09 8.44 31.75
N SER A 295 4.40 7.74 30.84
CA SER A 295 3.04 7.23 31.01
C SER A 295 2.80 6.08 30.02
N GLU A 296 1.69 5.36 30.19
CA GLU A 296 1.22 4.37 29.21
C GLU A 296 0.69 5.06 27.94
N PRO A 297 0.80 4.42 26.75
CA PRO A 297 0.20 4.93 25.51
C PRO A 297 -1.30 5.15 25.63
N GLY A 298 -1.84 6.14 24.90
CA GLY A 298 -3.26 6.48 24.95
C GLY A 298 -3.66 7.64 24.03
N LEU A 299 -4.80 8.25 24.34
CA LEU A 299 -5.43 9.32 23.54
C LEU A 299 -5.19 10.74 24.08
N GLY A 300 -4.37 10.86 25.11
CA GLY A 300 -4.04 12.09 25.83
C GLY A 300 -2.83 12.80 25.23
N TRP A 301 -2.00 13.41 26.09
CA TRP A 301 -0.88 14.25 25.69
C TRP A 301 0.24 13.48 25.01
N GLY A 302 0.63 13.89 23.80
CA GLY A 302 1.77 13.29 23.08
C GLY A 302 1.65 11.77 22.86
N GLY A 303 0.43 11.28 22.62
CA GLY A 303 0.16 9.85 22.45
C GLY A 303 0.14 9.04 23.76
N THR A 304 0.20 9.68 24.93
CA THR A 304 0.09 9.03 26.24
C THR A 304 -1.35 8.95 26.75
N SER A 305 -1.58 8.29 27.88
CA SER A 305 -2.88 8.23 28.56
C SER A 305 -3.18 9.44 29.46
N ILE A 306 -2.24 10.40 29.62
CA ILE A 306 -2.43 11.54 30.54
C ILE A 306 -3.21 12.68 29.88
N SER A 307 -4.09 13.31 30.64
CA SER A 307 -4.76 14.56 30.25
C SER A 307 -4.02 15.80 30.74
N ASP A 308 -3.37 15.71 31.91
CA ASP A 308 -2.56 16.77 32.51
C ASP A 308 -1.06 16.47 32.29
N PRO A 309 -0.33 17.30 31.53
CA PRO A 309 1.09 17.09 31.29
C PRO A 309 1.93 17.26 32.56
N LEU A 310 1.45 17.91 33.63
CA LEU A 310 2.20 18.04 34.88
C LEU A 310 2.33 16.70 35.62
N ALA A 311 1.50 15.70 35.31
CA ALA A 311 1.51 14.38 35.94
C ALA A 311 2.86 13.64 35.76
N ILE A 312 3.66 14.02 34.77
CA ILE A 312 4.98 13.43 34.52
C ILE A 312 6.12 14.18 35.24
N LEU A 313 5.82 15.21 36.03
CA LEU A 313 6.81 16.02 36.74
C LEU A 313 6.95 15.56 38.19
N GLY A 314 8.20 15.51 38.67
CA GLY A 314 8.53 15.30 40.08
C GLY A 314 8.85 16.61 40.79
N GLU A 315 9.33 16.51 42.03
CA GLU A 315 9.75 17.67 42.82
C GLU A 315 10.91 18.43 42.16
N TRP A 316 10.76 19.76 42.09
CA TRP A 316 11.77 20.67 41.57
C TRP A 316 12.89 20.93 42.60
N ASN A 317 14.13 21.08 42.11
CA ASN A 317 15.31 21.20 42.96
C ASN A 317 15.92 22.60 42.93
N ALA A 318 15.74 23.37 44.00
CA ALA A 318 16.28 24.73 44.15
C ALA A 318 17.81 24.78 44.04
N ASN A 319 18.52 23.78 44.58
CA ASN A 319 19.99 23.70 44.51
C ASN A 319 20.50 23.43 43.08
N LYS A 320 19.60 23.16 42.13
CA LYS A 320 19.91 22.91 40.72
C LYS A 320 19.24 23.91 39.77
N GLY A 321 18.80 25.06 40.28
CA GLY A 321 18.34 26.20 39.48
C GLY A 321 16.83 26.47 39.50
N ALA A 322 16.04 25.64 40.18
CA ALA A 322 14.61 25.90 40.35
C ALA A 322 14.42 27.16 41.22
N ARG A 323 13.53 28.05 40.79
CA ARG A 323 13.26 29.33 41.44
C ARG A 323 11.85 29.83 41.12
N PRO A 324 11.22 30.64 41.98
CA PRO A 324 9.94 31.28 41.66
C PRO A 324 10.05 32.11 40.37
N GLY A 325 9.02 32.07 39.54
CA GLY A 325 8.95 32.72 38.24
C GLY A 325 9.69 32.00 37.09
N LEU A 326 10.32 30.85 37.35
CA LEU A 326 10.89 30.02 36.27
C LEU A 326 9.79 29.57 35.32
N SER A 327 9.97 29.87 34.03
CA SER A 327 8.99 29.63 32.98
C SER A 327 9.17 28.26 32.30
N LEU A 328 8.08 27.54 32.10
CA LEU A 328 8.04 26.18 31.54
C LEU A 328 7.06 26.09 30.38
N LEU A 329 7.52 25.56 29.25
CA LEU A 329 6.67 25.13 28.13
C LEU A 329 6.54 23.60 28.15
N MET A 330 5.31 23.10 28.27
CA MET A 330 4.98 21.72 27.96
C MET A 330 4.38 21.70 26.55
N VAL A 331 4.86 20.83 25.66
CA VAL A 331 4.35 20.73 24.28
C VAL A 331 4.37 19.28 23.77
N SER A 332 3.41 18.87 22.94
CA SER A 332 3.45 17.57 22.25
C SER A 332 4.39 17.58 21.05
N THR A 333 4.69 16.40 20.51
CA THR A 333 5.50 16.24 19.29
C THR A 333 4.83 16.77 18.01
N THR A 334 3.52 17.00 18.05
CA THR A 334 2.73 17.60 16.96
C THR A 334 2.51 19.10 17.12
N GLY A 335 2.76 19.66 18.31
CA GLY A 335 2.42 21.05 18.63
C GLY A 335 0.92 21.31 18.83
N GLU A 336 0.05 20.30 18.69
CA GLU A 336 -1.41 20.46 18.88
C GLU A 336 -1.80 20.62 20.36
N GLN A 337 -0.97 20.10 21.26
CA GLN A 337 -1.16 20.21 22.71
C GLN A 337 0.03 20.98 23.28
N PHE A 338 -0.24 22.10 23.92
CA PHE A 338 0.77 22.91 24.57
C PHE A 338 0.18 23.70 25.74
N ALA A 339 1.01 23.98 26.74
CA ALA A 339 0.65 24.75 27.90
C ALA A 339 1.88 25.45 28.49
N TYR A 340 1.66 26.61 29.10
CA TYR A 340 2.71 27.43 29.69
C TYR A 340 2.50 27.59 31.19
N TYR A 341 3.57 27.41 31.95
CA TYR A 341 3.55 27.42 33.41
C TYR A 341 4.66 28.32 33.95
N GLU A 342 4.44 28.86 35.14
CA GLU A 342 5.49 29.51 35.93
C GLU A 342 5.52 28.90 37.32
N LEU A 343 6.73 28.69 37.87
CA LEU A 343 6.87 28.20 39.23
C LEU A 343 6.42 29.26 40.25
N ASP A 344 5.59 28.88 41.21
CA ASP A 344 5.24 29.72 42.35
C ASP A 344 6.35 29.75 43.43
N ASP A 345 6.06 30.40 44.57
CA ASP A 345 7.00 30.49 45.71
C ASP A 345 7.31 29.12 46.33
N ASP A 346 6.42 28.13 46.17
CA ASP A 346 6.60 26.75 46.61
C ASP A 346 7.24 25.86 45.51
N LEU A 347 7.70 26.46 44.41
CA LEU A 347 8.27 25.80 43.23
C LEU A 347 7.30 24.84 42.52
N LYS A 348 6.00 25.10 42.60
CA LYS A 348 4.98 24.35 41.87
C LYS A 348 4.64 25.06 40.57
N PRO A 349 4.55 24.33 39.43
CA PRO A 349 4.13 24.93 38.17
C PRO A 349 2.66 25.34 38.25
N VAL A 350 2.40 26.62 38.02
CA VAL A 350 1.05 27.20 37.93
C VAL A 350 0.81 27.62 36.48
N GLU A 351 -0.29 27.15 35.89
CA GLU A 351 -0.64 27.47 34.51
C GLU A 351 -0.88 28.98 34.35
N LYS A 352 -0.36 29.54 33.26
CA LYS A 352 -0.49 30.95 32.90
C LYS A 352 -1.02 31.08 31.48
N PRO A 353 -1.62 32.23 31.10
CA PRO A 353 -1.97 32.49 29.71
C PRO A 353 -0.78 32.27 28.80
N PHE A 354 -1.01 31.61 27.67
CA PHE A 354 0.07 31.27 26.75
C PHE A 354 0.71 32.54 26.15
N PRO A 355 2.03 32.74 26.28
CA PRO A 355 2.66 34.00 25.91
C PRO A 355 2.91 34.08 24.39
N GLU A 356 2.62 35.24 23.80
CA GLU A 356 2.74 35.47 22.35
C GLU A 356 4.13 35.13 21.80
N ARG A 357 5.18 35.37 22.60
CA ARG A 357 6.58 35.07 22.23
C ARG A 357 6.83 33.59 21.89
N LEU A 358 6.03 32.66 22.43
CA LEU A 358 6.17 31.22 22.17
C LEU A 358 5.28 30.72 21.03
N GLY A 359 4.31 31.51 20.56
CA GLY A 359 3.35 31.12 19.52
C GLY A 359 4.03 30.64 18.24
N LYS A 360 5.02 31.40 17.75
CA LYS A 360 5.78 31.01 16.56
C LYS A 360 6.49 29.67 16.72
N SER A 361 7.01 29.38 17.91
CA SER A 361 7.79 28.15 18.13
C SER A 361 6.91 26.89 18.11
N VAL A 362 5.68 26.98 18.63
CA VAL A 362 4.70 25.88 18.56
C VAL A 362 4.20 25.73 17.12
N GLY A 363 3.88 26.83 16.44
CA GLY A 363 3.47 26.79 15.04
C GLY A 363 4.55 26.17 14.12
N LEU A 364 5.83 26.39 14.40
CA LEU A 364 6.92 25.73 13.67
C LEU A 364 6.93 24.20 13.84
N ILE A 365 6.57 23.67 15.01
CA ILE A 365 6.45 22.21 15.21
C ILE A 365 5.34 21.68 14.30
N GLU A 366 4.20 22.34 14.33
CA GLU A 366 3.01 22.01 13.55
C GLU A 366 3.28 22.08 12.03
N GLU A 367 3.99 23.11 11.56
CA GLU A 367 4.39 23.29 10.16
C GLU A 367 5.36 22.21 9.65
N ASN A 368 6.09 21.55 10.55
CA ASN A 368 7.03 20.47 10.21
C ASN A 368 6.42 19.07 10.38
N CYS A 369 5.14 18.97 10.74
CA CYS A 369 4.41 17.72 10.74
C CYS A 369 3.89 17.38 9.34
N GLU A 370 3.89 16.09 8.99
CA GLU A 370 3.41 15.62 7.70
C GLU A 370 1.90 15.33 7.74
N PRO A 371 1.15 15.49 6.62
CA PRO A 371 -0.25 15.10 6.56
C PRO A 371 -0.45 13.62 6.88
N ALA A 372 -1.42 13.31 7.75
CA ALA A 372 -1.77 11.93 8.07
C ALA A 372 -2.40 11.22 6.85
N MET A 373 -2.00 9.98 6.61
CA MET A 373 -2.49 9.14 5.54
C MET A 373 -2.45 7.65 5.92
N CYS A 374 -3.42 6.88 5.41
CA CYS A 374 -3.40 5.44 5.39
C CYS A 374 -2.76 4.96 4.08
N THR A 375 -1.67 4.20 4.17
CA THR A 375 -1.11 3.47 3.04
C THR A 375 -1.62 2.03 3.07
N VAL A 376 -2.10 1.52 1.93
CA VAL A 376 -2.49 0.11 1.78
C VAL A 376 -1.59 -0.52 0.73
N LEU A 377 -0.80 -1.50 1.14
CA LEU A 377 0.05 -2.29 0.25
C LEU A 377 -0.52 -3.69 0.09
N PHE A 378 -0.90 -4.08 -1.12
CA PHE A 378 -1.25 -5.47 -1.43
C PHE A 378 0.03 -6.30 -1.45
N VAL A 379 0.01 -7.44 -0.77
CA VAL A 379 1.13 -8.41 -0.74
C VAL A 379 0.59 -9.78 -1.12
N GLY A 380 1.20 -10.42 -2.12
CA GLY A 380 0.74 -11.71 -2.62
C GLY A 380 1.85 -12.56 -3.24
N GLY A 381 1.73 -13.88 -3.09
CA GLY A 381 2.62 -14.85 -3.74
C GLY A 381 2.04 -15.36 -5.06
N ALA A 382 2.76 -15.15 -6.17
CA ALA A 382 2.42 -15.75 -7.46
C ALA A 382 2.78 -17.25 -7.44
N GLY A 383 1.73 -18.08 -7.34
CA GLY A 383 1.83 -19.53 -7.14
C GLY A 383 2.47 -20.30 -8.30
N GLY A 384 2.67 -21.60 -8.10
CA GLY A 384 3.20 -22.50 -9.15
C GLY A 384 2.29 -22.58 -10.37
N SER A 385 0.98 -22.67 -10.18
CA SER A 385 0.01 -22.69 -11.27
C SER A 385 0.07 -21.40 -12.08
N LEU A 386 -0.02 -20.23 -11.44
CA LEU A 386 0.04 -18.93 -12.11
C LEU A 386 1.26 -18.82 -13.04
N ARG A 387 2.43 -19.22 -12.53
CA ARG A 387 3.68 -19.22 -13.30
C ARG A 387 3.70 -20.25 -14.44
N ALA A 388 2.95 -21.35 -14.33
CA ALA A 388 2.80 -22.33 -15.41
C ALA A 388 1.98 -21.77 -16.58
N GLY A 389 1.03 -20.86 -16.33
CA GLY A 389 0.37 -20.09 -17.40
C GLY A 389 1.32 -19.15 -18.16
N VAL A 390 2.48 -18.82 -17.59
CA VAL A 390 3.45 -17.90 -18.21
C VAL A 390 4.51 -18.66 -19.02
N THR A 391 5.05 -19.74 -18.46
CA THR A 391 6.12 -20.56 -19.06
C THR A 391 5.95 -22.02 -18.68
N GLU A 392 6.43 -22.94 -19.52
CA GLU A 392 6.43 -24.39 -19.25
C GLU A 392 7.18 -24.78 -17.95
N ASN A 393 8.21 -24.00 -17.56
CA ASN A 393 8.96 -24.22 -16.33
C ASN A 393 8.85 -23.02 -15.36
N PRO A 394 7.93 -23.06 -14.37
CA PRO A 394 7.73 -21.99 -13.39
C PRO A 394 8.99 -21.51 -12.63
N VAL A 395 9.98 -22.39 -12.46
CA VAL A 395 11.22 -22.05 -11.75
C VAL A 395 12.09 -21.13 -12.60
N ASN A 396 12.09 -21.29 -13.93
CA ASN A 396 12.85 -20.42 -14.83
C ASN A 396 12.33 -18.98 -14.77
N LEU A 397 11.01 -18.79 -14.82
CA LEU A 397 10.40 -17.48 -14.62
C LEU A 397 10.79 -16.87 -13.27
N THR A 398 10.78 -17.67 -12.21
CA THR A 398 11.19 -17.20 -10.88
C THR A 398 12.63 -16.70 -10.86
N ARG A 399 13.55 -17.46 -11.46
CA ARG A 399 14.96 -17.06 -11.60
C ARG A 399 15.10 -15.79 -12.46
N SER A 400 14.29 -15.66 -13.51
CA SER A 400 14.27 -14.50 -14.39
C SER A 400 13.83 -13.23 -13.65
N VAL A 401 12.75 -13.30 -12.86
CA VAL A 401 12.26 -12.20 -12.03
C VAL A 401 13.28 -11.81 -10.96
N GLN A 402 13.80 -12.78 -10.19
CA GLN A 402 14.80 -12.52 -9.15
C GLN A 402 16.13 -12.01 -9.74
N GLY A 403 16.45 -12.40 -10.99
CA GLY A 403 17.60 -11.91 -11.75
C GLY A 403 17.37 -10.60 -12.51
N LEU A 404 16.23 -9.93 -12.29
CA LEU A 404 15.85 -8.67 -12.93
C LEU A 404 15.81 -8.71 -14.47
N ARG A 405 15.58 -9.89 -15.06
CA ARG A 405 15.37 -10.08 -16.51
C ARG A 405 13.90 -10.00 -16.91
N THR A 406 13.01 -10.25 -15.95
CA THR A 406 11.57 -10.09 -16.12
C THR A 406 11.07 -9.02 -15.17
N TYR A 407 10.46 -7.99 -15.73
CA TYR A 407 9.80 -6.94 -14.98
C TYR A 407 8.38 -7.35 -14.64
N VAL A 408 7.99 -7.16 -13.37
CA VAL A 408 6.66 -7.52 -12.87
C VAL A 408 5.88 -6.24 -12.56
N THR A 409 4.65 -6.16 -13.03
CA THR A 409 3.70 -5.11 -12.66
C THR A 409 2.38 -5.71 -12.17
N VAL A 410 1.57 -4.88 -11.52
CA VAL A 410 0.17 -5.16 -11.16
C VAL A 410 -0.67 -4.04 -11.74
N GLY A 411 -1.43 -4.30 -12.81
CA GLY A 411 -2.23 -3.28 -13.48
C GLY A 411 -1.39 -2.14 -14.05
N GLY A 412 -0.16 -2.45 -14.48
CA GLY A 412 0.83 -1.46 -14.92
C GLY A 412 1.54 -0.68 -13.79
N ALA A 413 1.16 -0.88 -12.52
CA ALA A 413 1.89 -0.32 -11.40
C ALA A 413 3.13 -1.16 -11.09
N PRO A 414 4.30 -0.53 -10.83
CA PRO A 414 5.50 -1.27 -10.51
C PRO A 414 5.40 -1.88 -9.11
N VAL A 415 5.94 -3.09 -8.95
CA VAL A 415 5.91 -3.83 -7.69
C VAL A 415 7.30 -3.94 -7.09
N TYR A 416 7.35 -4.08 -5.77
CA TYR A 416 8.54 -4.60 -5.08
C TYR A 416 8.45 -6.12 -4.98
N VAL A 417 9.40 -6.83 -5.58
CA VAL A 417 9.52 -8.28 -5.46
C VAL A 417 10.42 -8.62 -4.27
N TRP A 418 9.91 -9.39 -3.33
CA TRP A 418 10.68 -9.81 -2.16
C TRP A 418 11.75 -10.84 -2.57
N PRO A 419 12.96 -10.76 -1.99
CA PRO A 419 14.00 -11.74 -2.24
C PRO A 419 13.58 -13.11 -1.67
N GLY A 420 14.02 -14.18 -2.34
CA GLY A 420 13.84 -15.56 -1.87
C GLY A 420 13.16 -16.48 -2.88
N GLY A 421 12.58 -17.57 -2.38
CA GLY A 421 11.89 -18.55 -3.20
C GLY A 421 10.52 -18.06 -3.68
N GLY A 422 10.22 -18.27 -4.96
CA GLY A 422 8.96 -17.84 -5.56
C GLY A 422 8.97 -16.35 -5.95
N ILE A 423 7.77 -15.84 -6.25
CA ILE A 423 7.55 -14.44 -6.63
C ILE A 423 6.53 -13.88 -5.64
N THR A 424 7.02 -13.31 -4.55
CA THR A 424 6.20 -12.54 -3.62
C THR A 424 6.31 -11.08 -4.00
N LEU A 425 5.19 -10.46 -4.34
CA LEU A 425 5.14 -9.06 -4.77
C LEU A 425 4.43 -8.21 -3.72
N MET A 426 4.79 -6.93 -3.69
CA MET A 426 4.16 -5.89 -2.91
C MET A 426 3.90 -4.68 -3.80
N VAL A 427 2.67 -4.15 -3.79
CA VAL A 427 2.28 -3.01 -4.62
C VAL A 427 1.43 -2.03 -3.82
N ASP A 428 1.67 -0.74 -4.06
CA ASP A 428 0.82 0.35 -3.56
C ASP A 428 -0.47 0.42 -4.38
N VAL A 429 -1.61 0.18 -3.73
CA VAL A 429 -2.91 0.11 -4.40
C VAL A 429 -3.34 1.47 -4.96
N THR A 430 -2.77 2.58 -4.48
CA THR A 430 -3.02 3.94 -5.01
C THR A 430 -2.37 4.18 -6.38
N ARG A 431 -1.52 3.26 -6.84
CA ARG A 431 -0.89 3.30 -8.16
C ARG A 431 -1.54 2.37 -9.18
N VAL A 432 -2.33 1.41 -8.73
CA VAL A 432 -3.06 0.46 -9.59
C VAL A 432 -4.38 1.09 -10.04
N PRO A 433 -4.81 0.99 -11.32
CA PRO A 433 -6.08 1.55 -11.76
C PRO A 433 -7.28 1.15 -10.89
N ASP A 434 -8.28 2.03 -10.79
CA ASP A 434 -9.44 1.79 -9.92
C ASP A 434 -10.21 0.52 -10.31
N ASN A 435 -10.74 -0.18 -9.31
CA ASN A 435 -11.49 -1.43 -9.45
C ASN A 435 -10.71 -2.56 -10.16
N ALA A 436 -9.38 -2.56 -10.05
CA ALA A 436 -8.53 -3.60 -10.65
C ALA A 436 -8.58 -4.95 -9.91
N PHE A 437 -8.94 -4.96 -8.62
CA PHE A 437 -8.95 -6.19 -7.82
C PHE A 437 -10.33 -6.83 -7.82
N GLY A 438 -10.36 -8.16 -7.91
CA GLY A 438 -11.58 -8.98 -7.83
C GLY A 438 -11.48 -10.07 -6.77
N TYR A 439 -12.41 -11.01 -6.80
CA TYR A 439 -12.42 -12.16 -5.88
C TYR A 439 -12.92 -13.43 -6.59
N VAL A 440 -12.78 -14.58 -5.92
CA VAL A 440 -13.45 -15.82 -6.31
C VAL A 440 -14.20 -16.45 -5.12
N PRO A 441 -15.22 -17.29 -5.35
CA PRO A 441 -16.07 -17.83 -4.27
C PRO A 441 -15.31 -18.64 -3.20
N THR A 442 -14.21 -19.28 -3.57
CA THR A 442 -13.23 -19.78 -2.61
C THR A 442 -12.42 -18.59 -2.12
N PRO A 443 -12.57 -18.10 -0.88
CA PRO A 443 -12.07 -16.78 -0.48
C PRO A 443 -10.60 -16.57 -0.86
N ALA A 444 -10.40 -15.77 -1.91
CA ALA A 444 -9.11 -15.45 -2.49
C ALA A 444 -9.28 -14.19 -3.34
N LEU A 445 -8.25 -13.35 -3.33
CA LEU A 445 -8.24 -12.11 -4.10
C LEU A 445 -7.77 -12.42 -5.52
N VAL A 446 -8.32 -11.68 -6.47
CA VAL A 446 -7.88 -11.66 -7.85
C VAL A 446 -7.15 -10.34 -8.06
N ALA A 447 -5.90 -10.40 -8.50
CA ALA A 447 -5.13 -9.21 -8.84
C ALA A 447 -4.54 -9.34 -10.25
N PRO A 448 -4.50 -8.24 -11.02
CA PRO A 448 -3.81 -8.23 -12.30
C PRO A 448 -2.32 -8.46 -12.07
N ILE A 449 -1.67 -9.26 -12.90
CA ILE A 449 -0.22 -9.41 -12.88
C ILE A 449 0.32 -9.51 -14.30
N GLU A 450 1.38 -8.76 -14.57
CA GLU A 450 2.02 -8.76 -15.88
C GLU A 450 3.52 -9.05 -15.76
N PHE A 451 4.05 -9.85 -16.70
CA PHE A 451 5.46 -10.20 -16.80
C PHE A 451 6.01 -9.68 -18.13
N THR A 452 6.85 -8.64 -18.09
CA THR A 452 7.45 -8.03 -19.27
C THR A 452 8.94 -8.38 -19.37
N LEU A 453 9.36 -8.90 -20.52
CA LEU A 453 10.75 -9.30 -20.80
C LEU A 453 11.02 -9.29 -22.31
N ARG A 454 12.28 -9.47 -22.71
CA ARG A 454 12.62 -9.61 -24.14
C ARG A 454 12.04 -10.91 -24.70
N ARG A 455 11.65 -10.91 -25.97
CA ARG A 455 11.06 -12.10 -26.60
C ARG A 455 12.01 -13.31 -26.60
N ASP A 456 13.27 -13.11 -26.90
CA ASP A 456 14.27 -14.19 -26.88
C ASP A 456 14.49 -14.75 -25.48
N ASP A 457 14.52 -13.90 -24.45
CA ASP A 457 14.53 -14.35 -23.06
C ASP A 457 13.26 -15.15 -22.74
N TYR A 458 12.07 -14.68 -23.15
CA TYR A 458 10.82 -15.41 -22.96
C TYR A 458 10.84 -16.82 -23.56
N LEU A 459 11.30 -16.94 -24.81
CA LEU A 459 11.43 -18.24 -25.48
C LEU A 459 12.45 -19.14 -24.77
N ALA A 460 13.58 -18.59 -24.31
CA ALA A 460 14.59 -19.33 -23.57
C ALA A 460 14.09 -19.85 -22.21
N LEU A 461 13.09 -19.22 -21.61
CA LEU A 461 12.44 -19.72 -20.38
C LEU A 461 11.47 -20.88 -20.63
N GLY A 462 11.15 -21.20 -21.90
CA GLY A 462 10.06 -22.10 -22.28
C GLY A 462 8.71 -21.39 -22.38
N GLY A 463 8.71 -20.17 -22.92
CA GLY A 463 7.50 -19.40 -23.20
C GLY A 463 6.65 -20.00 -24.33
N TYR A 464 5.35 -19.71 -24.33
CA TYR A 464 4.38 -20.23 -25.29
C TYR A 464 4.40 -19.42 -26.59
N GLU A 465 5.33 -19.73 -27.49
CA GLU A 465 5.54 -18.96 -28.73
C GLU A 465 4.29 -18.85 -29.61
N SER A 466 3.52 -19.95 -29.73
CA SER A 466 2.32 -20.00 -30.57
C SER A 466 1.21 -19.06 -30.11
N GLU A 467 1.24 -18.64 -28.86
CA GLU A 467 0.21 -17.80 -28.24
C GLU A 467 0.57 -16.31 -28.27
N ILE A 468 1.75 -15.95 -28.80
CA ILE A 468 2.18 -14.56 -28.91
C ILE A 468 1.31 -13.83 -29.94
N ARG A 469 0.67 -12.76 -29.50
CA ARG A 469 -0.18 -11.86 -30.32
C ARG A 469 0.42 -10.47 -30.36
N SER A 470 0.16 -9.68 -31.40
CA SER A 470 0.55 -8.26 -31.40
C SER A 470 -0.46 -7.41 -30.61
N VAL A 471 -0.05 -6.22 -30.17
CA VAL A 471 -0.99 -5.24 -29.58
C VAL A 471 -2.15 -4.96 -30.52
N ASP A 472 -1.92 -4.82 -31.82
CA ASP A 472 -2.98 -4.56 -32.81
C ASP A 472 -3.99 -5.70 -32.91
N ASP A 473 -3.54 -6.96 -32.83
CA ASP A 473 -4.43 -8.11 -32.83
C ASP A 473 -5.29 -8.15 -31.56
N VAL A 474 -4.71 -7.81 -30.40
CA VAL A 474 -5.46 -7.66 -29.13
C VAL A 474 -6.48 -6.53 -29.25
N MET A 475 -6.10 -5.39 -29.83
CA MET A 475 -6.98 -4.25 -30.06
C MET A 475 -8.10 -4.54 -31.06
N ALA A 476 -7.87 -5.42 -32.04
CA ALA A 476 -8.90 -5.81 -33.00
C ALA A 476 -9.86 -6.86 -32.43
N ARG A 477 -9.32 -7.91 -31.79
CA ARG A 477 -10.06 -9.14 -31.48
C ARG A 477 -10.41 -9.35 -30.01
N GLY A 478 -9.76 -8.65 -29.08
CA GLY A 478 -9.98 -8.83 -27.64
C GLY A 478 -9.45 -10.17 -27.12
N GLY A 479 -9.99 -10.61 -25.98
CA GLY A 479 -9.66 -11.89 -25.34
C GLY A 479 -10.61 -13.02 -25.72
N GLU A 480 -10.28 -14.24 -25.25
CA GLU A 480 -11.04 -15.48 -25.49
C GLU A 480 -12.53 -15.35 -25.12
N TYR A 481 -12.84 -14.59 -24.06
CA TYR A 481 -14.20 -14.42 -23.52
C TYR A 481 -14.86 -13.09 -23.93
N PHE A 482 -14.58 -12.56 -25.12
CA PHE A 482 -15.30 -11.44 -25.74
C PHE A 482 -15.45 -10.19 -24.84
N ASN A 483 -14.50 -9.93 -23.95
CA ASN A 483 -14.50 -8.70 -23.17
C ASN A 483 -14.38 -7.47 -24.07
N GLU A 484 -15.06 -6.41 -23.65
CA GLU A 484 -14.84 -5.08 -24.19
C GLU A 484 -13.38 -4.63 -23.97
N ARG A 485 -12.97 -3.60 -24.68
CA ARG A 485 -11.66 -2.97 -24.50
C ARG A 485 -11.88 -1.57 -23.98
N ALA A 486 -11.09 -1.18 -23.00
CA ALA A 486 -11.10 0.19 -22.51
C ALA A 486 -9.68 0.73 -22.47
N THR A 487 -9.46 1.81 -23.22
CA THR A 487 -8.20 2.56 -23.20
C THR A 487 -8.23 3.58 -22.06
N GLY A 488 -7.06 3.90 -21.54
CA GLY A 488 -6.89 4.93 -20.52
C GLY A 488 -5.43 5.36 -20.44
N SER A 489 -5.16 6.53 -19.89
CA SER A 489 -3.78 6.96 -19.69
C SER A 489 -3.14 6.19 -18.54
N ALA A 490 -1.88 5.81 -18.70
CA ALA A 490 -1.09 5.32 -17.58
C ALA A 490 -0.95 6.38 -16.49
N GLY A 491 -0.85 5.95 -15.23
CA GLY A 491 -0.58 6.86 -14.12
C GLY A 491 0.73 7.62 -14.34
N THR A 492 0.74 8.93 -14.09
CA THR A 492 1.90 9.81 -14.34
C THR A 492 3.18 9.36 -13.62
N ASP A 493 3.02 8.69 -12.48
CA ASP A 493 4.12 8.17 -11.65
C ASP A 493 4.38 6.68 -11.85
N ASN A 494 3.69 6.03 -12.80
CA ASN A 494 3.99 4.68 -13.22
C ASN A 494 4.84 4.74 -14.49
N PRO A 495 6.14 4.45 -14.42
CA PRO A 495 6.97 4.40 -15.62
C PRO A 495 6.53 3.23 -16.51
N TRP A 496 6.76 3.34 -17.82
CA TRP A 496 6.72 2.17 -18.69
C TRP A 496 7.70 1.12 -18.14
N PRO A 497 7.39 -0.20 -18.18
CA PRO A 497 8.32 -1.24 -17.79
C PRO A 497 9.76 -0.96 -18.28
N PRO A 498 10.72 -0.80 -17.36
CA PRO A 498 11.96 -0.10 -17.64
C PRO A 498 12.81 -0.84 -18.67
N LEU A 499 12.95 -0.22 -19.84
CA LEU A 499 13.81 -0.67 -20.93
C LEU A 499 15.28 -0.74 -20.52
N ALA A 500 15.72 0.08 -19.56
CA ALA A 500 17.10 0.11 -19.09
C ALA A 500 17.56 -1.22 -18.47
N GLN A 501 16.67 -1.96 -17.79
CA GLN A 501 17.01 -3.30 -17.27
C GLN A 501 17.12 -4.31 -18.42
N LEU A 502 16.27 -4.16 -19.44
CA LEU A 502 16.21 -5.04 -20.61
C LEU A 502 17.33 -4.78 -21.64
N ARG A 503 17.93 -3.58 -21.64
CA ARG A 503 19.06 -3.22 -22.51
C ARG A 503 20.43 -3.66 -22.00
N ARG A 504 20.60 -3.90 -20.70
CA ARG A 504 21.92 -4.09 -20.06
C ARG A 504 22.69 -5.32 -20.54
N MET A 505 22.06 -6.24 -21.28
CA MET A 505 22.72 -7.46 -21.74
C MET A 505 22.40 -7.73 -23.21
N ALA A 506 23.01 -6.95 -24.11
CA ALA A 506 23.20 -7.42 -25.48
C ALA A 506 24.00 -8.76 -25.44
N PRO A 507 23.73 -9.70 -26.35
CA PRO A 507 24.39 -11.01 -26.35
C PRO A 507 25.90 -10.82 -26.54
N GLY A 508 26.68 -11.06 -25.48
CA GLY A 508 28.15 -10.96 -25.48
C GLY A 508 28.79 -10.19 -24.30
N GLY A 509 28.01 -9.51 -23.46
CA GLY A 509 28.53 -8.88 -22.25
C GLY A 509 28.60 -9.85 -21.06
N LEU A 510 29.79 -10.32 -20.70
CA LEU A 510 30.06 -10.92 -19.39
C LEU A 510 29.88 -9.85 -18.28
N PRO A 511 29.51 -10.27 -17.05
CA PRO A 511 28.97 -9.41 -16.00
C PRO A 511 29.84 -8.23 -15.58
#